data_AF-A0A2T0VPD8-F1
#
_entry.id   AF-A0A2T0VPD8-F1
#
_cell.length_a   1.000
_cell.length_b   1.000
_cell.length_c   1.000
_cell.angle_alpha   90.00
_cell.angle_beta   90.00
_cell.angle_gamma   90.00
#
_symmetry.space_group_name_H-M   'P 1'
#
loop_
_entity.id
_entity.type
_entity.pdbx_description
1 polymer ?
#
loop_
_entity_poly.entity_id
_entity_poly.type
_entity_poly.pdbx_seq_one_letter_code
_entity_poly.pdbx_strand_id
1 'polypeptide(L)'
;MSEDVIFTPLKWRNITIKNRLLRSNVSGRFDNEDGSLTQTRINWECRFARGGVGAILSSFVPVQMEGRIVAGYATIHRDDFIPLWQRLGEAVHRFDCKYILQLSHSGRQRDLPGVHNQHRRAPSATDRKESLHGFLCRAMSGHEVERTVEAFARGAWRAREAGLDGVELHAANGYLFTQFLSSAINDRRDRYGGSLMNRARFLLEVIEAIRDRVGPDFHLQVKISAVDHNDVLPWEGKGNSLAETVQVCRWAETAGADALHVSLGSLFPHPLNPPGDFSFETIASTYDTMLSAGVDTFRNYLLFRYPALRWIFRWLWFRHRRGREVEGIGLDEARAIREAVTIPVISTGGYQRASLVREAIASGACDAVSSARSLIANPDLPRQWQAGQDVPENPCTFCNKCLLNAPKNPLGCYELARFDGDHERMLESLMAIYETRPELQLPPVPPARDTKAHTP
;
A
#
# COMPACT_ATOMS: atom_id res chain seq x y z
N MET A 1 -33.16 5.94 15.42
CA MET A 1 -31.68 5.91 15.44
C MET A 1 -31.25 6.33 14.06
N SER A 2 -30.50 7.43 13.93
CA SER A 2 -29.91 7.80 12.65
C SER A 2 -29.04 6.64 12.15
N GLU A 3 -29.12 6.32 10.87
CA GLU A 3 -28.27 5.30 10.25
C GLU A 3 -26.80 5.63 10.51
N ASP A 4 -26.03 4.67 11.05
CA ASP A 4 -24.62 4.90 11.40
C ASP A 4 -23.82 5.16 10.12
N VAL A 5 -23.23 6.36 10.02
CA VAL A 5 -22.55 6.83 8.80
C VAL A 5 -21.50 5.85 8.31
N ILE A 6 -20.83 5.12 9.20
CA ILE A 6 -19.82 4.11 8.82
C ILE A 6 -20.43 3.03 7.92
N PHE A 7 -21.66 2.61 8.19
CA PHE A 7 -22.32 1.49 7.51
C PHE A 7 -23.29 1.93 6.41
N THR A 8 -23.28 3.22 6.08
CA THR A 8 -23.96 3.70 4.87
C THR A 8 -23.13 3.33 3.64
N PRO A 9 -23.77 2.89 2.54
CA PRO A 9 -23.07 2.63 1.30
C PRO A 9 -22.36 3.88 0.76
N LEU A 10 -21.12 3.71 0.29
CA LEU A 10 -20.38 4.74 -0.45
C LEU A 10 -20.46 4.45 -1.94
N LYS A 11 -21.14 5.32 -2.67
CA LYS A 11 -21.25 5.24 -4.12
C LYS A 11 -20.10 6.03 -4.76
N TRP A 12 -19.25 5.34 -5.50
CA TRP A 12 -18.33 5.95 -6.46
C TRP A 12 -18.99 5.97 -7.84
N ARG A 13 -18.28 6.50 -8.83
CA ARG A 13 -18.80 6.60 -10.20
C ARG A 13 -19.31 5.24 -10.71
N ASN A 14 -18.49 4.20 -10.54
CA ASN A 14 -18.70 2.90 -11.18
C ASN A 14 -18.89 1.73 -10.21
N ILE A 15 -18.59 1.92 -8.92
CA ILE A 15 -18.74 0.88 -7.90
C ILE A 15 -19.42 1.44 -6.65
N THR A 16 -20.18 0.59 -5.97
CA THR A 16 -20.78 0.87 -4.66
C THR A 16 -20.12 -0.02 -3.62
N ILE A 17 -19.66 0.59 -2.54
CA ILE A 17 -19.05 -0.09 -1.39
C ILE A 17 -20.08 -0.12 -0.26
N LYS A 18 -20.32 -1.29 0.35
CA LYS A 18 -21.35 -1.48 1.38
C LYS A 18 -21.15 -0.67 2.67
N ASN A 19 -19.93 -0.21 2.95
CA ASN A 19 -19.61 0.62 4.11
C ASN A 19 -18.34 1.43 3.87
N ARG A 20 -18.09 2.43 4.72
CA ARG A 20 -17.03 3.44 4.60
C ARG A 20 -15.70 3.04 5.26
N LEU A 21 -15.50 1.74 5.52
CA LEU A 21 -14.23 1.19 6.02
C LEU A 21 -13.59 0.28 4.98
N LEU A 22 -12.40 0.67 4.53
CA LEU A 22 -11.58 -0.11 3.61
C LEU A 22 -10.39 -0.77 4.32
N ARG A 23 -10.04 -1.98 3.90
CA ARG A 23 -8.77 -2.63 4.27
C ARG A 23 -7.67 -2.00 3.42
N SER A 24 -6.85 -1.14 4.03
CA SER A 24 -5.71 -0.48 3.38
C SER A 24 -4.64 -1.49 2.97
N ASN A 25 -3.74 -1.12 2.06
CA ASN A 25 -2.73 -2.04 1.55
C ASN A 25 -1.86 -2.62 2.68
N VAL A 26 -1.85 -3.95 2.80
CA VAL A 26 -0.98 -4.70 3.70
C VAL A 26 -0.36 -5.86 2.93
N SER A 27 0.95 -5.97 3.01
CA SER A 27 1.73 -6.88 2.17
C SER A 27 2.47 -7.91 3.01
N GLY A 28 2.33 -9.18 2.68
CA GLY A 28 3.04 -10.30 3.30
C GLY A 28 3.67 -11.19 2.26
N ARG A 29 4.67 -11.97 2.67
CA ARG A 29 5.41 -12.90 1.80
C ARG A 29 4.75 -14.28 1.82
N PHE A 30 3.71 -14.44 1.01
CA PHE A 30 2.97 -15.70 0.89
C PHE A 30 2.68 -16.11 -0.57
N ASP A 31 3.16 -15.35 -1.55
CA ASP A 31 3.01 -15.66 -2.97
C ASP A 31 4.29 -16.30 -3.54
N ASN A 32 4.22 -16.79 -4.78
CA ASN A 32 5.33 -17.49 -5.44
C ASN A 32 6.40 -16.52 -5.98
N GLU A 33 7.63 -17.01 -6.13
CA GLU A 33 8.76 -16.20 -6.61
C GLU A 33 8.61 -15.77 -8.08
N ASP A 34 7.83 -16.50 -8.88
CA ASP A 34 7.45 -16.14 -10.24
C ASP A 34 6.32 -15.09 -10.31
N GLY A 35 5.87 -14.59 -9.16
CA GLY A 35 4.83 -13.59 -9.04
C GLY A 35 3.41 -14.11 -9.19
N SER A 36 3.19 -15.43 -9.27
CA SER A 36 1.85 -16.03 -9.22
C SER A 36 1.30 -16.08 -7.79
N LEU A 37 -0.03 -16.04 -7.66
CA LEU A 37 -0.71 -16.05 -6.37
C LEU A 37 -0.84 -17.46 -5.82
N THR A 38 -0.92 -17.57 -4.49
CA THR A 38 -1.19 -18.85 -3.79
C THR A 38 -2.59 -18.88 -3.18
N GLN A 39 -3.03 -20.06 -2.74
CA GLN A 39 -4.25 -20.19 -1.94
C GLN A 39 -4.15 -19.41 -0.60
N THR A 40 -2.95 -19.32 -0.02
CA THR A 40 -2.71 -18.55 1.22
C THR A 40 -3.08 -17.08 1.06
N ARG A 41 -2.81 -16.49 -0.11
CA ARG A 41 -3.28 -15.13 -0.43
C ARG A 41 -4.80 -15.03 -0.36
N ILE A 42 -5.52 -15.96 -0.99
CA ILE A 42 -6.98 -15.94 -0.99
C ILE A 42 -7.51 -16.03 0.45
N ASN A 43 -6.92 -16.90 1.27
CA ASN A 43 -7.25 -17.03 2.69
C ASN A 43 -6.99 -15.72 3.46
N TRP A 44 -5.83 -15.09 3.22
CA TRP A 44 -5.46 -13.80 3.83
C TRP A 44 -6.47 -12.70 3.50
N GLU A 45 -6.87 -12.59 2.23
CA GLU A 45 -7.81 -11.56 1.80
C GLU A 45 -9.22 -11.80 2.34
N CYS A 46 -9.70 -13.04 2.25
CA CYS A 46 -11.02 -13.41 2.71
C CYS A 46 -11.18 -13.29 4.24
N ARG A 47 -10.07 -13.34 5.00
CA ARG A 47 -10.08 -13.05 6.45
C ARG A 47 -10.72 -11.70 6.76
N PHE A 48 -10.40 -10.66 6.00
CA PHE A 48 -10.92 -9.31 6.19
C PHE A 48 -12.28 -9.10 5.51
N ALA A 49 -12.47 -9.67 4.31
CA ALA A 49 -13.76 -9.60 3.61
C ALA A 49 -14.88 -10.18 4.47
N ARG A 50 -14.64 -11.36 5.06
CA ARG A 50 -15.53 -11.98 6.04
C ARG A 50 -15.73 -11.10 7.27
N GLY A 51 -14.67 -10.43 7.74
CA GLY A 51 -14.70 -9.49 8.86
C GLY A 51 -15.63 -8.29 8.65
N GLY A 52 -16.07 -8.01 7.42
CA GLY A 52 -17.13 -7.06 7.12
C GLY A 52 -16.65 -5.73 6.55
N VAL A 53 -15.38 -5.60 6.14
CA VAL A 53 -14.90 -4.41 5.43
C VAL A 53 -15.66 -4.24 4.12
N GLY A 54 -15.86 -3.00 3.69
CA GLY A 54 -16.59 -2.71 2.46
C GLY A 54 -15.78 -3.02 1.21
N ALA A 55 -14.49 -2.69 1.24
CA ALA A 55 -13.55 -3.01 0.18
C ALA A 55 -12.18 -3.37 0.72
N ILE A 56 -11.44 -4.11 -0.08
CA ILE A 56 -10.05 -4.45 0.12
C ILE A 56 -9.23 -3.75 -0.98
N LEU A 57 -8.25 -2.96 -0.55
CA LEU A 57 -7.16 -2.51 -1.41
C LEU A 57 -6.07 -3.56 -1.34
N SER A 58 -5.71 -4.20 -2.44
CA SER A 58 -4.74 -5.29 -2.44
C SER A 58 -3.42 -4.88 -1.77
N SER A 59 -2.59 -5.85 -1.41
CA SER A 59 -1.17 -5.58 -1.18
C SER A 59 -0.53 -4.88 -2.39
N PHE A 60 0.73 -4.47 -2.25
CA PHE A 60 1.54 -3.97 -3.35
C PHE A 60 1.63 -4.99 -4.50
N VAL A 61 1.03 -4.69 -5.67
CA VAL A 61 1.04 -5.57 -6.86
C VAL A 61 1.84 -4.94 -8.00
N PRO A 62 3.05 -5.43 -8.29
CA PRO A 62 3.89 -4.90 -9.34
C PRO A 62 3.34 -5.16 -10.75
N VAL A 63 3.42 -4.14 -11.60
CA VAL A 63 3.11 -4.24 -13.04
C VAL A 63 4.26 -4.81 -13.87
N GLN A 64 5.47 -4.81 -13.30
CA GLN A 64 6.69 -5.39 -13.87
C GLN A 64 7.38 -6.22 -12.80
N MET A 65 8.06 -7.28 -13.22
CA MET A 65 8.75 -8.17 -12.30
C MET A 65 9.82 -7.45 -11.50
N GLU A 66 10.56 -6.55 -12.16
CA GLU A 66 11.58 -5.77 -11.48
C GLU A 66 11.04 -4.73 -10.48
N GLY A 67 9.76 -4.41 -10.57
CA GLY A 67 9.07 -3.46 -9.70
C GLY A 67 8.72 -3.99 -8.32
N ARG A 68 9.15 -5.20 -7.95
CA ARG A 68 8.92 -5.80 -6.62
C ARG A 68 9.72 -5.09 -5.51
N ILE A 69 9.13 -5.04 -4.32
CA ILE A 69 9.79 -4.60 -3.07
C ILE A 69 10.43 -5.81 -2.37
N VAL A 70 9.68 -6.91 -2.29
CA VAL A 70 10.02 -8.14 -1.57
C VAL A 70 9.81 -9.34 -2.50
N ALA A 71 10.72 -10.31 -2.43
CA ALA A 71 10.58 -11.63 -3.05
C ALA A 71 9.31 -12.35 -2.58
N GLY A 72 8.63 -13.10 -3.46
CA GLY A 72 7.36 -13.76 -3.11
C GLY A 72 6.15 -12.83 -2.92
N TYR A 73 6.13 -11.67 -3.60
CA TYR A 73 4.92 -10.87 -3.81
C TYR A 73 4.29 -11.21 -5.17
N ALA A 74 2.97 -11.39 -5.18
CA ALA A 74 2.20 -11.53 -6.40
C ALA A 74 2.31 -10.29 -7.31
N THR A 75 2.16 -10.51 -8.60
CA THR A 75 2.30 -9.51 -9.66
C THR A 75 1.16 -9.60 -10.66
N ILE A 76 1.02 -8.60 -11.53
CA ILE A 76 0.04 -8.55 -12.62
C ILE A 76 0.73 -8.40 -13.99
N HIS A 77 2.01 -8.79 -14.08
CA HIS A 77 2.86 -8.50 -15.24
C HIS A 77 2.64 -9.41 -16.46
N ARG A 78 1.88 -10.52 -16.32
CA ARG A 78 1.61 -11.51 -17.37
C ARG A 78 0.12 -11.79 -17.51
N ASP A 79 -0.30 -12.11 -18.74
CA ASP A 79 -1.71 -12.35 -19.08
C ASP A 79 -2.22 -13.68 -18.50
N ASP A 80 -1.35 -14.69 -18.38
CA ASP A 80 -1.69 -15.98 -17.80
C ASP A 80 -1.96 -15.94 -16.29
N PHE A 81 -1.76 -14.79 -15.64
CA PHE A 81 -2.15 -14.57 -14.25
C PHE A 81 -3.59 -14.06 -14.10
N ILE A 82 -4.27 -13.68 -15.19
CA ILE A 82 -5.68 -13.23 -15.15
C ILE A 82 -6.58 -14.24 -14.41
N PRO A 83 -6.54 -15.56 -14.70
CA PRO A 83 -7.38 -16.53 -13.99
C PRO A 83 -7.06 -16.65 -12.49
N LEU A 84 -5.81 -16.38 -12.09
CA LEU A 84 -5.41 -16.42 -10.68
C LEU A 84 -6.02 -15.24 -9.90
N TRP A 85 -5.98 -14.04 -10.49
CA TRP A 85 -6.61 -12.86 -9.92
C TRP A 85 -8.14 -12.98 -9.93
N GLN A 86 -8.72 -13.57 -10.97
CA GLN A 86 -10.17 -13.83 -11.06
C GLN A 86 -10.65 -14.67 -9.89
N ARG A 87 -9.96 -15.78 -9.60
CA ARG A 87 -10.28 -16.64 -8.44
C ARG A 87 -10.27 -15.89 -7.12
N LEU A 88 -9.30 -15.00 -6.93
CA LEU A 88 -9.24 -14.18 -5.74
C LEU A 88 -10.43 -13.22 -5.66
N GLY A 89 -10.73 -12.50 -6.75
CA GLY A 89 -11.88 -11.61 -6.85
C GLY A 89 -13.18 -12.33 -6.49
N GLU A 90 -13.46 -13.46 -7.13
CA GLU A 90 -14.64 -14.29 -6.87
C GLU A 90 -14.75 -14.72 -5.40
N ALA A 91 -13.63 -15.11 -4.76
CA ALA A 91 -13.63 -15.50 -3.36
C ALA A 91 -13.96 -14.33 -2.42
N VAL A 92 -13.43 -13.13 -2.71
CA VAL A 92 -13.72 -11.92 -1.93
C VAL A 92 -15.17 -11.47 -2.13
N HIS A 93 -15.69 -11.54 -3.36
CA HIS A 93 -17.07 -11.16 -3.70
C HIS A 93 -18.13 -11.99 -2.97
N ARG A 94 -17.84 -13.24 -2.59
CA ARG A 94 -18.74 -14.08 -1.76
C ARG A 94 -19.10 -13.45 -0.42
N PHE A 95 -18.31 -12.50 0.06
CA PHE A 95 -18.54 -11.77 1.31
C PHE A 95 -19.10 -10.35 1.08
N ASP A 96 -19.65 -10.06 -0.11
CA ASP A 96 -20.13 -8.73 -0.49
C ASP A 96 -19.06 -7.66 -0.25
N CYS A 97 -17.83 -7.94 -0.67
CA CYS A 97 -16.67 -7.08 -0.46
C CYS A 97 -16.05 -6.76 -1.82
N LYS A 98 -15.69 -5.50 -2.04
CA LYS A 98 -15.02 -5.07 -3.28
C LYS A 98 -13.52 -5.36 -3.21
N TYR A 99 -12.90 -5.71 -4.34
CA TYR A 99 -11.46 -5.93 -4.45
C TYR A 99 -10.84 -4.99 -5.48
N ILE A 100 -10.00 -4.07 -5.00
CA ILE A 100 -9.34 -3.04 -5.81
C ILE A 100 -7.84 -3.34 -5.81
N LEU A 101 -7.27 -3.55 -7.00
CA LEU A 101 -5.88 -3.98 -7.16
C LEU A 101 -4.93 -2.78 -7.13
N GLN A 102 -4.04 -2.71 -6.15
CA GLN A 102 -3.04 -1.67 -6.03
C GLN A 102 -1.86 -1.91 -6.99
N LEU A 103 -1.93 -1.31 -8.18
CA LEU A 103 -0.88 -1.33 -9.19
C LEU A 103 0.31 -0.51 -8.73
N SER A 104 1.48 -1.13 -8.77
CA SER A 104 2.66 -0.59 -8.10
C SER A 104 3.96 -0.81 -8.88
N HIS A 105 4.98 -0.02 -8.53
CA HIS A 105 6.36 -0.22 -8.94
C HIS A 105 7.30 0.35 -7.87
N SER A 106 8.24 -0.46 -7.37
CA SER A 106 9.07 -0.11 -6.20
C SER A 106 10.00 1.06 -6.49
N GLY A 107 10.53 1.09 -7.71
CA GLY A 107 11.60 2.00 -8.07
C GLY A 107 12.80 1.77 -7.14
N ARG A 108 13.40 2.84 -6.61
CA ARG A 108 14.51 2.72 -5.66
C ARG A 108 14.12 2.26 -4.24
N GLN A 109 12.83 2.27 -3.86
CA GLN A 109 12.35 1.85 -2.54
C GLN A 109 12.05 0.34 -2.53
N ARG A 110 13.04 -0.48 -2.16
CA ARG A 110 12.96 -1.94 -2.07
C ARG A 110 13.28 -2.39 -0.64
N ASP A 111 12.98 -3.63 -0.30
CA ASP A 111 13.38 -4.20 1.00
C ASP A 111 14.24 -5.46 0.79
N LEU A 112 13.68 -6.46 0.11
CA LEU A 112 14.30 -7.77 -0.10
C LEU A 112 14.27 -8.16 -1.57
N PRO A 113 15.38 -8.00 -2.32
CA PRO A 113 15.42 -8.35 -3.72
C PRO A 113 15.24 -9.86 -3.91
N GLY A 114 14.35 -10.25 -4.81
CA GLY A 114 14.26 -11.62 -5.33
C GLY A 114 15.27 -11.88 -6.44
N VAL A 115 15.23 -13.08 -7.04
CA VAL A 115 16.21 -13.54 -8.04
C VAL A 115 16.29 -12.63 -9.28
N HIS A 116 15.19 -11.93 -9.59
CA HIS A 116 15.11 -11.02 -10.73
C HIS A 116 15.71 -9.63 -10.47
N ASN A 117 15.84 -9.25 -9.19
CA ASN A 117 16.21 -7.90 -8.76
C ASN A 117 17.56 -7.81 -8.07
N GLN A 118 18.06 -8.95 -7.60
CA GLN A 118 19.35 -9.05 -6.96
C GLN A 118 20.44 -8.57 -7.92
N HIS A 119 21.39 -7.79 -7.39
CA HIS A 119 22.52 -7.23 -8.15
C HIS A 119 22.14 -6.28 -9.31
N ARG A 120 20.88 -5.82 -9.38
CA ARG A 120 20.43 -4.84 -10.38
C ARG A 120 20.15 -3.48 -9.75
N ARG A 121 20.56 -2.43 -10.46
CA ARG A 121 20.14 -1.05 -10.17
C ARG A 121 18.67 -0.90 -10.54
N ALA A 122 17.85 -0.49 -9.57
CA ALA A 122 16.43 -0.29 -9.83
C ALA A 122 16.19 0.94 -10.72
N PRO A 123 15.21 0.90 -11.63
CA PRO A 123 14.79 2.08 -12.37
C PRO A 123 14.16 3.11 -11.42
N SER A 124 14.47 4.39 -11.58
CA SER A 124 13.97 5.48 -10.74
C SER A 124 13.95 6.81 -11.52
N ALA A 125 13.42 7.87 -10.92
CA ALA A 125 13.56 9.22 -11.45
C ALA A 125 15.01 9.73 -11.38
N THR A 126 15.82 9.21 -10.44
CA THR A 126 17.20 9.62 -10.16
C THR A 126 18.19 8.44 -10.19
N ASP A 127 19.48 8.71 -10.29
CA ASP A 127 20.57 7.73 -10.14
C ASP A 127 21.21 7.74 -8.74
N ARG A 128 20.77 8.62 -7.84
CA ARG A 128 21.20 8.66 -6.44
C ARG A 128 20.61 7.50 -5.65
N LYS A 129 21.46 6.78 -4.92
CA LYS A 129 21.06 5.65 -4.06
C LYS A 129 19.92 6.03 -3.09
N GLU A 130 19.10 5.05 -2.73
CA GLU A 130 18.11 5.18 -1.66
C GLU A 130 18.79 5.55 -0.33
N SER A 131 18.19 6.47 0.42
CA SER A 131 18.86 7.24 1.46
C SER A 131 18.98 6.52 2.81
N LEU A 132 18.13 5.53 3.08
CA LEU A 132 18.13 4.75 4.32
C LEU A 132 19.00 3.50 4.20
N HIS A 133 18.79 2.68 3.19
CA HIS A 133 19.44 1.38 2.99
C HIS A 133 20.58 1.42 1.97
N GLY A 134 20.64 2.46 1.14
CA GLY A 134 21.66 2.55 0.10
C GLY A 134 21.35 1.67 -1.11
N PHE A 135 20.07 1.45 -1.43
CA PHE A 135 19.72 0.70 -2.64
C PHE A 135 20.16 1.48 -3.88
N LEU A 136 20.96 0.83 -4.72
CA LEU A 136 21.41 1.44 -5.96
C LEU A 136 20.27 1.50 -6.97
N CYS A 137 20.17 2.64 -7.65
CA CYS A 137 19.21 2.87 -8.72
C CYS A 137 19.89 3.57 -9.91
N ARG A 138 19.10 3.78 -10.95
CA ARG A 138 19.48 4.51 -12.15
C ARG A 138 18.29 5.32 -12.63
N ALA A 139 18.56 6.52 -13.15
CA ALA A 139 17.54 7.32 -13.79
C ALA A 139 17.00 6.58 -15.04
N MET A 140 15.68 6.47 -15.14
CA MET A 140 15.01 5.89 -16.31
C MET A 140 15.25 6.77 -17.53
N SER A 141 15.47 6.15 -18.70
CA SER A 141 15.38 6.87 -19.97
C SER A 141 13.91 7.18 -20.32
N GLY A 142 13.67 8.10 -21.27
CA GLY A 142 12.31 8.40 -21.75
C GLY A 142 11.55 7.16 -22.24
N HIS A 143 12.22 6.30 -23.01
CA HIS A 143 11.66 5.03 -23.47
C HIS A 143 11.33 4.06 -22.32
N GLU A 144 12.12 4.06 -21.24
CA GLU A 144 11.78 3.25 -20.07
C GLU A 144 10.56 3.79 -19.34
N VAL A 145 10.41 5.11 -19.25
CA VAL A 145 9.20 5.73 -18.68
C VAL A 145 7.98 5.31 -19.50
N GLU A 146 8.04 5.43 -20.83
CA GLU A 146 6.96 5.03 -21.74
C GLU A 146 6.59 3.54 -21.62
N ARG A 147 7.59 2.65 -21.54
CA ARG A 147 7.34 1.22 -21.31
C ARG A 147 6.68 0.94 -19.97
N THR A 148 7.06 1.67 -18.92
CA THR A 148 6.44 1.52 -17.61
C THR A 148 5.01 2.08 -17.59
N VAL A 149 4.73 3.18 -18.30
CA VAL A 149 3.36 3.70 -18.50
C VAL A 149 2.46 2.62 -19.11
N GLU A 150 2.90 2.03 -20.21
CA GLU A 150 2.17 0.94 -20.88
C GLU A 150 2.05 -0.32 -19.99
N ALA A 151 3.04 -0.60 -19.15
CA ALA A 151 2.95 -1.70 -18.18
C ALA A 151 1.84 -1.47 -17.14
N PHE A 152 1.66 -0.24 -16.65
CA PHE A 152 0.53 0.11 -15.78
C PHE A 152 -0.81 -0.03 -16.50
N ALA A 153 -0.93 0.47 -17.73
CA ALA A 153 -2.13 0.33 -18.54
C ALA A 153 -2.52 -1.15 -18.75
N ARG A 154 -1.56 -2.01 -19.10
CA ARG A 154 -1.79 -3.46 -19.22
C ARG A 154 -2.12 -4.12 -17.88
N GLY A 155 -1.50 -3.69 -16.78
CA GLY A 155 -1.84 -4.16 -15.45
C GLY A 155 -3.29 -3.87 -15.09
N ALA A 156 -3.78 -2.67 -15.41
CA ALA A 156 -5.18 -2.30 -15.22
C ALA A 156 -6.13 -3.10 -16.11
N TRP A 157 -5.76 -3.31 -17.38
CA TRP A 157 -6.50 -4.18 -18.28
C TRP A 157 -6.64 -5.60 -17.71
N ARG A 158 -5.55 -6.22 -17.27
CA ARG A 158 -5.58 -7.57 -16.65
C ARG A 158 -6.45 -7.62 -15.41
N ALA A 159 -6.43 -6.57 -14.58
CA ALA A 159 -7.31 -6.48 -13.41
C ALA A 159 -8.79 -6.44 -13.81
N ARG A 160 -9.13 -5.69 -14.88
CA ARG A 160 -10.49 -5.67 -15.45
C ARG A 160 -10.89 -7.03 -16.03
N GLU A 161 -10.03 -7.66 -16.83
CA GLU A 161 -10.31 -8.98 -17.41
C GLU A 161 -10.44 -10.07 -16.33
N ALA A 162 -9.77 -9.91 -15.20
CA ALA A 162 -9.93 -10.77 -14.03
C ALA A 162 -11.24 -10.51 -13.27
N GLY A 163 -12.09 -9.57 -13.69
CA GLY A 163 -13.36 -9.26 -13.03
C GLY A 163 -13.19 -8.58 -11.66
N LEU A 164 -12.05 -7.93 -11.40
CA LEU A 164 -11.87 -7.14 -10.18
C LEU A 164 -12.71 -5.85 -10.24
N ASP A 165 -12.90 -5.17 -9.12
CA ASP A 165 -13.78 -3.98 -9.07
C ASP A 165 -13.07 -2.69 -9.51
N GLY A 166 -11.73 -2.68 -9.53
CA GLY A 166 -10.95 -1.51 -9.93
C GLY A 166 -9.46 -1.64 -9.64
N VAL A 167 -8.75 -0.54 -9.85
CA VAL A 167 -7.32 -0.40 -9.54
C VAL A 167 -7.01 0.84 -8.71
N GLU A 168 -5.96 0.75 -7.92
CA GLU A 168 -5.35 1.89 -7.21
C GLU A 168 -3.91 2.09 -7.68
N LEU A 169 -3.53 3.30 -8.07
CA LEU A 169 -2.13 3.65 -8.33
C LEU A 169 -1.43 3.97 -7.01
N HIS A 170 -0.33 3.28 -6.70
CA HIS A 170 0.45 3.54 -5.49
C HIS A 170 1.42 4.73 -5.65
N ALA A 171 0.88 5.94 -5.61
CA ALA A 171 1.62 7.20 -5.68
C ALA A 171 2.05 7.79 -4.33
N ALA A 172 2.44 6.92 -3.39
CA ALA A 172 2.83 7.29 -2.03
C ALA A 172 4.08 6.53 -1.58
N ASN A 173 4.57 6.81 -0.36
CA ASN A 173 5.53 5.97 0.36
C ASN A 173 6.93 5.82 -0.24
N GLY A 174 7.34 6.72 -1.14
CA GLY A 174 8.69 6.67 -1.72
C GLY A 174 8.84 5.72 -2.89
N TYR A 175 7.77 5.05 -3.31
CA TYR A 175 7.76 4.21 -4.51
C TYR A 175 7.82 5.04 -5.80
N LEU A 176 7.82 4.38 -6.97
CA LEU A 176 8.23 5.00 -8.23
C LEU A 176 7.54 6.35 -8.53
N PHE A 177 6.23 6.44 -8.37
CA PHE A 177 5.50 7.71 -8.55
C PHE A 177 5.96 8.80 -7.58
N THR A 178 6.19 8.49 -6.30
CA THR A 178 6.74 9.46 -5.33
C THR A 178 8.13 9.92 -5.78
N GLN A 179 8.94 9.03 -6.34
CA GLN A 179 10.28 9.38 -6.84
C GLN A 179 10.22 10.36 -8.00
N PHE A 180 9.19 10.30 -8.86
CA PHE A 180 8.96 11.31 -9.90
C PHE A 180 8.31 12.58 -9.33
N LEU A 181 7.36 12.47 -8.42
CA LEU A 181 6.62 13.60 -7.88
C LEU A 181 7.49 14.49 -6.97
N SER A 182 8.32 13.89 -6.12
CA SER A 182 9.01 14.58 -5.03
C SER A 182 10.13 15.48 -5.55
N SER A 183 10.08 16.76 -5.20
CA SER A 183 11.15 17.72 -5.46
C SER A 183 12.48 17.38 -4.77
N ALA A 184 12.45 16.55 -3.72
CA ALA A 184 13.65 16.11 -3.01
C ALA A 184 14.35 14.91 -3.68
N ILE A 185 13.64 14.15 -4.51
CA ILE A 185 14.15 12.93 -5.15
C ILE A 185 14.40 13.15 -6.64
N ASN A 186 13.47 13.80 -7.34
CA ASN A 186 13.53 13.98 -8.78
C ASN A 186 14.46 15.13 -9.17
N ASP A 187 15.70 14.80 -9.56
CA ASP A 187 16.70 15.74 -10.05
C ASP A 187 16.83 15.78 -11.58
N ARG A 188 15.81 15.29 -12.30
CA ARG A 188 15.77 15.28 -13.77
C ARG A 188 15.66 16.70 -14.33
N ARG A 189 16.21 16.87 -15.54
CA ARG A 189 16.17 18.13 -16.32
C ARG A 189 15.38 18.01 -17.63
N ASP A 190 14.74 16.86 -17.86
CA ASP A 190 13.90 16.60 -19.02
C ASP A 190 12.42 16.93 -18.72
N ARG A 191 11.50 16.50 -19.60
CA ARG A 191 10.05 16.76 -19.45
C ARG A 191 9.42 16.12 -18.20
N TYR A 192 10.15 15.28 -17.47
CA TYR A 192 9.70 14.60 -16.26
C TYR A 192 10.30 15.21 -14.98
N GLY A 193 11.06 16.30 -15.05
CA GLY A 193 11.67 16.97 -13.88
C GLY A 193 11.53 18.48 -13.85
N GLY A 194 12.00 19.08 -12.76
CA GLY A 194 11.90 20.53 -12.53
C GLY A 194 10.54 20.95 -11.99
N SER A 195 9.70 21.55 -12.84
CA SER A 195 8.39 22.11 -12.43
C SER A 195 7.44 21.04 -11.87
N LEU A 196 6.48 21.44 -11.02
CA LEU A 196 5.50 20.50 -10.45
C LEU A 196 4.74 19.72 -11.54
N MET A 197 4.32 20.39 -12.62
CA MET A 197 3.65 19.75 -13.75
C MET A 197 4.54 18.68 -14.41
N ASN A 198 5.82 18.97 -14.64
CA ASN A 198 6.74 17.97 -15.20
C ASN A 198 6.96 16.79 -14.25
N ARG A 199 7.08 17.04 -12.94
CA ARG A 199 7.18 15.98 -11.93
C ARG A 199 5.91 15.13 -11.84
N ALA A 200 4.74 15.74 -12.03
CA ALA A 200 3.43 15.06 -12.06
C ALA A 200 3.16 14.31 -13.36
N ARG A 201 3.84 14.66 -14.46
CA ARG A 201 3.59 14.14 -15.81
C ARG A 201 3.53 12.62 -15.87
N PHE A 202 4.46 11.92 -15.21
CA PHE A 202 4.47 10.46 -15.21
C PHE A 202 3.20 9.85 -14.60
N LEU A 203 2.69 10.43 -13.51
CA LEU A 203 1.43 9.98 -12.91
C LEU A 203 0.24 10.23 -13.85
N LEU A 204 0.19 11.42 -14.46
CA LEU A 204 -0.91 11.80 -15.36
C LEU A 204 -0.93 10.95 -16.63
N GLU A 205 0.23 10.72 -17.26
CA GLU A 205 0.37 9.84 -18.43
C GLU A 205 -0.07 8.41 -18.10
N VAL A 206 0.18 7.91 -16.88
CA VAL A 206 -0.33 6.59 -16.45
C VAL A 206 -1.84 6.59 -16.29
N ILE A 207 -2.44 7.63 -15.69
CA ILE A 207 -3.90 7.72 -15.52
C ILE A 207 -4.58 7.72 -16.89
N GLU A 208 -4.09 8.57 -17.81
CA GLU A 208 -4.58 8.66 -19.19
C GLU A 208 -4.44 7.32 -19.92
N ALA A 209 -3.27 6.69 -19.89
CA ALA A 209 -3.04 5.40 -20.55
C ALA A 209 -3.91 4.26 -19.98
N ILE A 210 -4.17 4.27 -18.66
CA ILE A 210 -5.14 3.35 -18.05
C ILE A 210 -6.53 3.62 -18.63
N ARG A 211 -6.97 4.89 -18.63
CA ARG A 211 -8.31 5.26 -19.13
C ARG A 211 -8.53 4.88 -20.58
N ASP A 212 -7.55 5.12 -21.45
CA ASP A 212 -7.60 4.72 -22.86
C ASP A 212 -7.75 3.20 -23.01
N ARG A 213 -7.14 2.42 -22.10
CA ARG A 213 -7.14 0.95 -22.18
C ARG A 213 -8.37 0.30 -21.58
N VAL A 214 -8.80 0.76 -20.40
CA VAL A 214 -9.86 0.10 -19.61
C VAL A 214 -11.23 0.74 -19.76
N GLY A 215 -11.28 1.95 -20.31
CA GLY A 215 -12.48 2.76 -20.42
C GLY A 215 -12.82 3.54 -19.14
N PRO A 216 -13.90 4.34 -19.19
CA PRO A 216 -14.31 5.19 -18.08
C PRO A 216 -15.07 4.44 -16.97
N ASP A 217 -15.53 3.21 -17.25
CA ASP A 217 -16.42 2.46 -16.35
C ASP A 217 -15.67 1.54 -15.37
N PHE A 218 -14.38 1.30 -15.58
CA PHE A 218 -13.57 0.55 -14.63
C PHE A 218 -13.00 1.49 -13.57
N HIS A 219 -13.17 1.19 -12.27
CA HIS A 219 -12.75 2.11 -11.21
C HIS A 219 -11.23 2.30 -11.17
N LEU A 220 -10.77 3.55 -11.09
CA LEU A 220 -9.35 3.90 -10.92
C LEU A 220 -9.20 4.96 -9.83
N GLN A 221 -8.45 4.66 -8.78
CA GLN A 221 -8.11 5.61 -7.72
C GLN A 221 -6.61 5.81 -7.58
N VAL A 222 -6.21 6.88 -6.89
CA VAL A 222 -4.80 7.20 -6.65
C VAL A 222 -4.53 7.31 -5.15
N LYS A 223 -3.59 6.51 -4.66
CA LYS A 223 -3.04 6.68 -3.31
C LYS A 223 -1.88 7.66 -3.34
N ILE A 224 -1.94 8.75 -2.56
CA ILE A 224 -0.93 9.81 -2.59
C ILE A 224 -0.48 10.23 -1.19
N SER A 225 0.81 10.50 -1.03
CA SER A 225 1.35 11.12 0.19
C SER A 225 1.02 12.61 0.17
N ALA A 226 0.19 13.09 1.10
CA ALA A 226 -0.21 14.50 1.13
C ALA A 226 0.97 15.44 1.38
N VAL A 227 1.88 15.03 2.26
CA VAL A 227 3.14 15.70 2.54
C VAL A 227 4.24 14.66 2.62
N ASP A 228 5.35 14.92 1.93
CA ASP A 228 6.47 14.00 1.85
C ASP A 228 7.19 13.88 3.20
N HIS A 229 7.56 14.98 3.84
CA HIS A 229 8.44 14.93 5.02
C HIS A 229 9.74 14.16 4.77
N ASN A 230 10.30 14.29 3.55
CA ASN A 230 11.49 13.55 3.15
C ASN A 230 12.74 13.95 3.92
N ASP A 231 12.70 15.12 4.54
CA ASP A 231 13.68 15.60 5.49
C ASP A 231 13.70 14.81 6.81
N VAL A 232 12.91 13.73 6.99
CA VAL A 232 13.05 12.79 8.13
C VAL A 232 14.51 12.31 8.27
N LEU A 233 15.18 12.09 7.14
CA LEU A 233 16.63 11.97 7.06
C LEU A 233 17.24 13.38 6.93
N PRO A 234 18.09 13.83 7.87
CA PRO A 234 18.52 15.24 7.93
C PRO A 234 19.25 15.80 6.71
N TRP A 235 19.79 14.95 5.83
CA TRP A 235 20.51 15.33 4.62
C TRP A 235 19.64 15.37 3.36
N GLU A 236 18.34 15.10 3.50
CA GLU A 236 17.37 15.11 2.40
C GLU A 236 16.56 16.41 2.38
N GLY A 237 16.09 16.80 1.18
CA GLY A 237 15.12 17.89 1.05
C GLY A 237 13.74 17.49 1.60
N LYS A 238 12.88 18.47 1.89
CA LYS A 238 11.52 18.24 2.45
C LYS A 238 10.59 17.45 1.52
N GLY A 239 10.77 17.58 0.21
CA GLY A 239 9.88 17.02 -0.80
C GLY A 239 8.65 17.91 -1.04
N ASN A 240 7.58 17.31 -1.55
CA ASN A 240 6.35 18.02 -1.90
C ASN A 240 5.59 18.49 -0.66
N SER A 241 5.06 19.71 -0.77
CA SER A 241 4.17 20.33 0.21
C SER A 241 2.70 19.94 -0.02
N LEU A 242 1.85 20.17 0.99
CA LEU A 242 0.41 19.94 0.87
C LEU A 242 -0.23 20.72 -0.28
N ALA A 243 0.19 21.97 -0.50
CA ALA A 243 -0.34 22.81 -1.57
C ALA A 243 -0.01 22.25 -2.97
N GLU A 244 1.22 21.77 -3.16
CA GLU A 244 1.61 21.08 -4.39
C GLU A 244 0.81 19.79 -4.58
N THR A 245 0.65 18.98 -3.52
CA THR A 245 -0.11 17.73 -3.60
C THR A 245 -1.58 17.97 -3.90
N VAL A 246 -2.21 18.99 -3.31
CA VAL A 246 -3.59 19.41 -3.64
C VAL A 246 -3.71 19.72 -5.14
N GLN A 247 -2.72 20.40 -5.72
CA GLN A 247 -2.73 20.68 -7.15
C GLN A 247 -2.57 19.40 -7.99
N VAL A 248 -1.72 18.46 -7.57
CA VAL A 248 -1.59 17.14 -8.23
C VAL A 248 -2.90 16.36 -8.15
N CYS A 249 -3.60 16.38 -7.02
CA CYS A 249 -4.91 15.74 -6.84
C CYS A 249 -5.96 16.29 -7.82
N ARG A 250 -6.01 17.61 -8.03
CA ARG A 250 -6.89 18.24 -9.03
C ARG A 250 -6.57 17.79 -10.46
N TRP A 251 -5.29 17.68 -10.80
CA TRP A 251 -4.90 17.16 -12.11
C TRP A 251 -5.21 15.68 -12.25
N ALA A 252 -5.03 14.88 -11.20
CA ALA A 252 -5.38 13.46 -11.22
C ALA A 252 -6.89 13.25 -11.40
N GLU A 253 -7.72 14.04 -10.72
CA GLU A 253 -9.18 14.09 -10.94
C GLU A 253 -9.51 14.45 -12.39
N THR A 254 -8.91 15.51 -12.92
CA THR A 254 -9.12 15.96 -14.32
C THR A 254 -8.70 14.89 -15.33
N ALA A 255 -7.59 14.20 -15.08
CA ALA A 255 -7.10 13.10 -15.92
C ALA A 255 -7.99 11.84 -15.83
N GLY A 256 -8.85 11.76 -14.82
CA GLY A 256 -9.89 10.75 -14.71
C GLY A 256 -9.75 9.81 -13.51
N ALA A 257 -9.09 10.19 -12.41
CA ALA A 257 -9.20 9.42 -11.16
C ALA A 257 -10.65 9.50 -10.60
N ASP A 258 -11.18 8.38 -10.13
CA ASP A 258 -12.52 8.27 -9.53
C ASP A 258 -12.53 8.49 -8.01
N ALA A 259 -11.39 8.34 -7.34
CA ALA A 259 -11.21 8.59 -5.92
C ALA A 259 -9.74 8.86 -5.57
N LEU A 260 -9.50 9.50 -4.44
CA LEU A 260 -8.18 9.73 -3.87
C LEU A 260 -8.03 9.05 -2.52
N HIS A 261 -6.86 8.49 -2.27
CA HIS A 261 -6.54 7.82 -1.01
C HIS A 261 -5.32 8.46 -0.37
N VAL A 262 -5.52 9.12 0.75
CA VAL A 262 -4.53 10.00 1.36
C VAL A 262 -3.66 9.25 2.36
N SER A 263 -2.36 9.49 2.26
CA SER A 263 -1.32 8.98 3.15
C SER A 263 -0.33 10.09 3.52
N LEU A 264 0.69 9.78 4.32
CA LEU A 264 1.75 10.71 4.72
C LEU A 264 3.13 10.05 4.64
N GLY A 265 4.17 10.87 4.50
CA GLY A 265 5.55 10.42 4.50
C GLY A 265 6.11 10.10 3.11
N SER A 266 7.44 10.14 3.00
CA SER A 266 8.17 10.07 1.73
C SER A 266 8.86 8.74 1.46
N LEU A 267 8.96 7.89 2.48
CA LEU A 267 9.57 6.57 2.42
C LEU A 267 8.75 5.57 3.24
N PHE A 268 9.12 4.31 3.22
CA PHE A 268 8.45 3.28 4.02
C PHE A 268 9.49 2.32 4.62
N PRO A 269 9.52 2.14 5.95
CA PRO A 269 8.69 2.80 6.98
C PRO A 269 8.95 4.31 7.12
N HIS A 270 7.93 5.08 7.51
CA HIS A 270 8.05 6.48 7.94
C HIS A 270 7.43 6.65 9.33
N PRO A 271 7.90 7.57 10.20
CA PRO A 271 7.29 7.80 11.53
C PRO A 271 5.81 8.21 11.47
N LEU A 272 5.35 8.73 10.33
CA LEU A 272 3.95 9.05 10.07
C LEU A 272 3.19 7.93 9.34
N ASN A 273 3.89 6.89 8.86
CA ASN A 273 3.28 5.80 8.10
C ASN A 273 4.12 4.51 8.07
N PRO A 274 3.71 3.44 8.79
CA PRO A 274 2.61 3.43 9.75
C PRO A 274 2.98 4.17 11.05
N PRO A 275 2.13 5.10 11.55
CA PRO A 275 2.43 5.85 12.77
C PRO A 275 2.39 4.95 14.01
N GLY A 276 3.38 4.99 14.87
CA GLY A 276 3.44 4.08 16.01
C GLY A 276 4.79 4.06 16.68
N ASP A 277 5.03 3.07 17.53
CA ASP A 277 6.37 2.83 18.08
C ASP A 277 7.25 2.05 17.08
N PHE A 278 8.53 1.94 17.39
CA PHE A 278 9.53 1.23 16.60
C PHE A 278 10.28 0.25 17.48
N SER A 279 9.94 -1.04 17.38
CA SER A 279 10.54 -2.09 18.21
C SER A 279 11.99 -2.36 17.78
N PHE A 280 12.94 -1.80 18.54
CA PHE A 280 14.37 -2.01 18.30
C PHE A 280 14.82 -3.46 18.54
N GLU A 281 14.11 -4.21 19.37
CA GLU A 281 14.38 -5.62 19.59
C GLU A 281 14.00 -6.44 18.35
N THR A 282 12.80 -6.20 17.80
CA THR A 282 12.35 -6.87 16.58
C THR A 282 13.23 -6.52 15.39
N ILE A 283 13.57 -5.24 15.18
CA ILE A 283 14.44 -4.89 14.06
C ILE A 283 15.85 -5.49 14.22
N ALA A 284 16.38 -5.61 15.44
CA ALA A 284 17.69 -6.21 15.66
C ALA A 284 17.74 -7.71 15.30
N SER A 285 16.59 -8.39 15.21
CA SER A 285 16.49 -9.80 14.83
C SER A 285 15.99 -10.05 13.40
N THR A 286 15.39 -9.04 12.75
CA THR A 286 14.85 -9.16 11.38
C THR A 286 15.61 -8.38 10.32
N TYR A 287 16.38 -7.36 10.71
CA TYR A 287 17.15 -6.53 9.78
C TYR A 287 18.33 -7.27 9.14
N ASP A 288 18.76 -8.38 9.74
CA ASP A 288 19.78 -9.28 9.18
C ASP A 288 19.44 -9.75 7.75
N THR A 289 18.15 -9.91 7.46
CA THR A 289 17.65 -10.29 6.13
C THR A 289 17.97 -9.28 5.04
N MET A 290 18.10 -7.99 5.40
CA MET A 290 18.36 -6.89 4.46
C MET A 290 19.85 -6.58 4.29
N LEU A 291 20.75 -7.29 4.98
CA LEU A 291 22.19 -6.99 4.96
C LEU A 291 22.79 -7.09 3.55
N SER A 292 22.37 -8.04 2.74
CA SER A 292 22.88 -8.19 1.37
C SER A 292 22.25 -7.22 0.36
N ALA A 293 21.29 -6.40 0.79
CA ALA A 293 20.36 -5.74 -0.11
C ALA A 293 20.82 -4.32 -0.52
N GLY A 294 21.53 -3.60 0.34
CA GLY A 294 21.98 -2.22 0.11
C GLY A 294 23.45 -1.95 0.47
N VAL A 295 23.98 -0.79 0.08
CA VAL A 295 25.40 -0.45 0.33
C VAL A 295 25.64 0.16 1.72
N ASP A 296 24.60 0.63 2.41
CA ASP A 296 24.70 1.22 3.75
C ASP A 296 24.47 0.20 4.88
N THR A 297 24.46 -1.08 4.52
CA THR A 297 24.23 -2.20 5.44
C THR A 297 25.07 -2.14 6.71
N PHE A 298 26.39 -1.96 6.59
CA PHE A 298 27.26 -1.98 7.77
C PHE A 298 26.92 -0.85 8.74
N ARG A 299 26.66 0.36 8.22
CA ARG A 299 26.18 1.50 9.01
C ARG A 299 24.88 1.17 9.75
N ASN A 300 23.90 0.63 9.04
CA ASN A 300 22.58 0.32 9.60
C ASN A 300 22.64 -0.82 10.62
N TYR A 301 23.48 -1.83 10.37
CA TYR A 301 23.75 -2.90 11.32
C TYR A 301 24.28 -2.34 12.65
N LEU A 302 25.28 -1.45 12.61
CA LEU A 302 25.79 -0.79 13.82
C LEU A 302 24.69 0.06 14.49
N LEU A 303 23.96 0.86 13.72
CA LEU A 303 22.90 1.73 14.23
C LEU A 303 21.81 0.97 14.99
N PHE A 304 21.37 -0.18 14.48
CA PHE A 304 20.29 -0.96 15.07
C PHE A 304 20.77 -1.97 16.13
N ARG A 305 22.04 -2.40 16.10
CA ARG A 305 22.57 -3.39 17.06
C ARG A 305 23.06 -2.76 18.37
N TYR A 306 23.64 -1.55 18.32
CA TYR A 306 24.29 -0.96 19.49
C TYR A 306 23.36 0.02 20.24
N PRO A 307 23.03 -0.23 21.53
CA PRO A 307 22.07 0.59 22.28
C PRO A 307 22.36 2.09 22.30
N ALA A 308 23.65 2.47 22.39
CA ALA A 308 24.08 3.86 22.40
C ALA A 308 23.80 4.61 21.08
N LEU A 309 23.59 3.91 19.96
CA LEU A 309 23.21 4.53 18.68
C LEU A 309 21.69 4.60 18.49
N ARG A 310 20.95 3.69 19.14
CA ARG A 310 19.48 3.62 19.07
C ARG A 310 18.82 4.86 19.64
N TRP A 311 19.35 5.45 20.72
CA TRP A 311 18.71 6.64 21.33
C TRP A 311 18.74 7.85 20.39
N ILE A 312 19.85 8.07 19.68
CA ILE A 312 20.00 9.14 18.68
C ILE A 312 19.05 8.91 17.52
N PHE A 313 19.03 7.69 16.97
CA PHE A 313 18.12 7.34 15.88
C PHE A 313 16.65 7.51 16.31
N ARG A 314 16.27 7.03 17.49
CA ARG A 314 14.91 7.16 18.04
C ARG A 314 14.51 8.64 18.13
N TRP A 315 15.39 9.48 18.67
CA TRP A 315 15.12 10.92 18.78
C TRP A 315 14.95 11.58 17.41
N LEU A 316 15.84 11.29 16.45
CA LEU A 316 15.76 11.80 15.08
C LEU A 316 14.50 11.32 14.35
N TRP A 317 14.15 10.04 14.49
CA TRP A 317 13.02 9.40 13.82
C TRP A 317 11.68 9.95 14.32
N PHE A 318 11.53 10.09 15.64
CA PHE A 318 10.25 10.50 16.23
C PHE A 318 10.02 12.01 16.27
N ARG A 319 10.99 12.84 15.86
CA ARG A 319 10.81 14.30 15.86
C ARG A 319 9.65 14.75 14.97
N HIS A 320 9.44 14.09 13.82
CA HIS A 320 8.36 14.39 12.89
C HIS A 320 6.98 13.96 13.38
N ARG A 321 6.92 13.08 14.39
CA ARG A 321 5.66 12.63 15.00
C ARG A 321 5.25 13.47 16.22
N ARG A 322 6.14 14.28 16.79
CA ARG A 322 5.86 15.01 18.05
C ARG A 322 4.57 15.84 17.94
N GLY A 323 3.68 15.65 18.92
CA GLY A 323 2.41 16.37 18.99
C GLY A 323 1.28 15.80 18.12
N ARG A 324 1.50 14.70 17.38
CA ARG A 324 0.45 14.05 16.58
C ARG A 324 -0.07 12.77 17.22
N GLU A 325 -1.39 12.63 17.29
CA GLU A 325 -2.04 11.38 17.65
C GLU A 325 -1.77 10.30 16.60
N VAL A 326 -1.83 9.02 16.99
CA VAL A 326 -1.65 7.91 16.06
C VAL A 326 -2.87 7.77 15.16
N GLU A 327 -4.05 7.74 15.77
CA GLU A 327 -5.31 7.65 15.04
C GLU A 327 -5.62 8.98 14.36
N GLY A 328 -5.96 8.95 13.08
CA GLY A 328 -6.26 10.15 12.30
C GLY A 328 -5.05 11.03 11.98
N ILE A 329 -3.81 10.53 12.06
CA ILE A 329 -2.58 11.35 11.93
C ILE A 329 -2.49 12.24 10.67
N GLY A 330 -3.21 11.89 9.61
CA GLY A 330 -3.29 12.62 8.34
C GLY A 330 -4.68 13.12 7.97
N LEU A 331 -5.58 13.27 8.94
CA LEU A 331 -6.97 13.64 8.70
C LEU A 331 -7.09 15.10 8.22
N ASP A 332 -6.29 16.01 8.76
CA ASP A 332 -6.31 17.42 8.34
C ASP A 332 -5.82 17.58 6.90
N GLU A 333 -4.78 16.85 6.51
CA GLU A 333 -4.30 16.82 5.14
C GLU A 333 -5.33 16.17 4.19
N ALA A 334 -6.06 15.13 4.64
CA ALA A 334 -7.16 14.57 3.89
C ALA A 334 -8.32 15.56 3.71
N ARG A 335 -8.66 16.35 4.74
CA ARG A 335 -9.67 17.42 4.68
C ARG A 335 -9.29 18.46 3.63
N ALA A 336 -8.05 18.95 3.65
CA ALA A 336 -7.59 19.94 2.68
C ALA A 336 -7.66 19.43 1.22
N ILE A 337 -7.38 18.14 1.00
CA ILE A 337 -7.57 17.53 -0.32
C ILE A 337 -9.05 17.39 -0.65
N ARG A 338 -9.89 16.95 0.30
CA ARG A 338 -11.33 16.77 0.12
C ARG A 338 -12.07 18.06 -0.23
N GLU A 339 -11.64 19.18 0.34
CA GLU A 339 -12.16 20.52 0.02
C GLU A 339 -11.79 21.00 -1.39
N ALA A 340 -10.75 20.41 -2.00
CA ALA A 340 -10.18 20.86 -3.26
C ALA A 340 -10.60 20.04 -4.49
N VAL A 341 -11.32 18.93 -4.30
CA VAL A 341 -11.77 18.00 -5.35
C VAL A 341 -13.25 17.64 -5.19
N THR A 342 -13.85 17.11 -6.25
CA THR A 342 -15.25 16.64 -6.26
C THR A 342 -15.37 15.13 -6.09
N ILE A 343 -14.32 14.38 -6.42
CA ILE A 343 -14.25 12.93 -6.24
C ILE A 343 -14.05 12.53 -4.76
N PRO A 344 -14.50 11.33 -4.35
CA PRO A 344 -14.36 10.83 -2.99
C PRO A 344 -12.92 10.74 -2.48
N VAL A 345 -12.72 11.06 -1.20
CA VAL A 345 -11.42 10.99 -0.51
C VAL A 345 -11.44 9.97 0.63
N ILE A 346 -10.45 9.09 0.64
CA ILE A 346 -10.23 8.08 1.67
C ILE A 346 -9.06 8.52 2.55
N SER A 347 -9.24 8.55 3.88
CA SER A 347 -8.15 8.87 4.83
C SER A 347 -7.48 7.60 5.35
N THR A 348 -6.15 7.49 5.26
CA THR A 348 -5.36 6.52 6.05
C THR A 348 -4.94 7.17 7.36
N GLY A 349 -5.20 6.51 8.50
CA GLY A 349 -4.84 7.11 9.78
C GLY A 349 -4.75 6.15 10.96
N GLY A 350 -4.61 4.84 10.78
CA GLY A 350 -4.51 3.92 11.94
C GLY A 350 -5.80 3.76 12.76
N TYR A 351 -6.95 4.14 12.19
CA TYR A 351 -8.26 4.08 12.83
C TYR A 351 -8.56 2.71 13.46
N GLN A 352 -9.00 2.73 14.71
CA GLN A 352 -9.60 1.62 15.45
C GLN A 352 -10.80 2.04 16.32
N ARG A 353 -10.96 3.33 16.63
CA ARG A 353 -12.13 3.89 17.31
C ARG A 353 -13.27 4.22 16.34
N ALA A 354 -14.46 3.68 16.58
CA ALA A 354 -15.64 3.98 15.76
C ALA A 354 -16.03 5.46 15.85
N SER A 355 -16.01 6.04 17.04
CA SER A 355 -16.32 7.45 17.32
C SER A 355 -15.51 8.40 16.46
N LEU A 356 -14.18 8.20 16.41
CA LEU A 356 -13.29 9.02 15.58
C LEU A 356 -13.58 8.85 14.07
N VAL A 357 -13.90 7.63 13.63
CA VAL A 357 -14.27 7.39 12.22
C VAL A 357 -15.58 8.09 11.88
N ARG A 358 -16.58 8.05 12.77
CA ARG A 358 -17.85 8.78 12.60
C ARG A 358 -17.60 10.28 12.50
N GLU A 359 -16.78 10.83 13.40
CA GLU A 359 -16.41 12.26 13.39
C GLU A 359 -15.69 12.66 12.09
N ALA A 360 -14.70 11.88 11.67
CA ALA A 360 -13.93 12.12 10.44
C ALA A 360 -14.83 12.19 9.20
N ILE A 361 -15.83 11.30 9.11
CA ILE A 361 -16.77 11.27 7.98
C ILE A 361 -17.84 12.35 8.12
N ALA A 362 -18.47 12.48 9.30
CA ALA A 362 -19.56 13.42 9.54
C ALA A 362 -19.12 14.89 9.44
N SER A 363 -17.86 15.19 9.79
CA SER A 363 -17.28 16.53 9.62
C SER A 363 -16.94 16.87 8.16
N GLY A 364 -17.06 15.93 7.23
CA GLY A 364 -16.69 16.13 5.82
C GLY A 364 -15.17 16.11 5.56
N ALA A 365 -14.35 15.70 6.53
CA ALA A 365 -12.90 15.61 6.35
C ALA A 365 -12.48 14.50 5.37
N CYS A 366 -13.30 13.46 5.24
CA CYS A 366 -13.14 12.40 4.24
C CYS A 366 -14.47 11.68 4.00
N ASP A 367 -14.60 10.97 2.87
CA ASP A 367 -15.80 10.19 2.56
C ASP A 367 -15.72 8.74 3.09
N ALA A 368 -14.51 8.25 3.34
CA ALA A 368 -14.24 6.95 3.95
C ALA A 368 -12.88 6.93 4.64
N VAL A 369 -12.65 5.90 5.45
CA VAL A 369 -11.36 5.63 6.08
C VAL A 369 -10.78 4.30 5.60
N SER A 370 -9.46 4.20 5.62
CA SER A 370 -8.75 2.92 5.46
C SER A 370 -7.96 2.59 6.72
N SER A 371 -7.96 1.30 7.07
CA SER A 371 -7.17 0.78 8.19
C SER A 371 -6.34 -0.43 7.75
N ALA A 372 -5.19 -0.60 8.39
CA ALA A 372 -4.25 -1.68 8.10
C ALA A 372 -3.99 -2.49 9.36
N ARG A 373 -3.17 -1.95 10.26
CA ARG A 373 -2.71 -2.66 11.47
C ARG A 373 -3.85 -2.97 12.44
N SER A 374 -4.86 -2.09 12.54
CA SER A 374 -6.03 -2.34 13.37
C SER A 374 -6.88 -3.50 12.84
N LEU A 375 -6.94 -3.68 11.52
CA LEU A 375 -7.60 -4.84 10.91
C LEU A 375 -6.75 -6.11 11.00
N ILE A 376 -5.41 -6.03 10.90
CA ILE A 376 -4.52 -7.17 11.20
C ILE A 376 -4.76 -7.64 12.64
N ALA A 377 -4.89 -6.69 13.56
CA ALA A 377 -5.16 -6.96 14.96
C ALA A 377 -6.57 -7.56 15.16
N ASN A 378 -7.59 -6.93 14.59
CA ASN A 378 -9.01 -7.26 14.75
C ASN A 378 -9.68 -7.30 13.36
N PRO A 379 -9.65 -8.44 12.66
CA PRO A 379 -10.18 -8.54 11.29
C PRO A 379 -11.68 -8.25 11.18
N ASP A 380 -12.41 -8.47 12.27
CA ASP A 380 -13.84 -8.27 12.47
C ASP A 380 -14.18 -6.91 13.10
N LEU A 381 -13.24 -5.95 13.11
CA LEU A 381 -13.42 -4.58 13.60
C LEU A 381 -14.75 -3.92 13.15
N PRO A 382 -15.19 -4.01 11.88
CA PRO A 382 -16.50 -3.47 11.48
C PRO A 382 -17.67 -4.06 12.28
N ARG A 383 -17.66 -5.37 12.55
CA ARG A 383 -18.74 -6.06 13.29
C ARG A 383 -18.75 -5.64 14.75
N GLN A 384 -17.58 -5.43 15.35
CA GLN A 384 -17.47 -4.92 16.72
C GLN A 384 -18.09 -3.52 16.82
N TRP A 385 -17.81 -2.64 15.86
CA TRP A 385 -18.43 -1.32 15.78
C TRP A 385 -19.96 -1.39 15.59
N GLN A 386 -20.46 -2.30 14.75
CA GLN A 386 -21.91 -2.54 14.59
C GLN A 386 -22.58 -3.01 15.88
N ALA A 387 -21.86 -3.80 16.70
CA ALA A 387 -22.31 -4.24 18.01
C ALA A 387 -22.23 -3.15 19.10
N GLY A 388 -21.84 -1.92 18.73
CA GLY A 388 -21.74 -0.78 19.64
C GLY A 388 -20.42 -0.70 20.43
N GLN A 389 -19.44 -1.56 20.11
CA GLN A 389 -18.11 -1.48 20.73
C GLN A 389 -17.30 -0.38 20.05
N ASP A 390 -17.03 0.72 20.74
CA ASP A 390 -16.31 1.85 20.15
C ASP A 390 -14.83 1.53 19.87
N VAL A 391 -14.20 0.84 20.82
CA VAL A 391 -12.81 0.37 20.76
C VAL A 391 -12.84 -1.15 20.91
N PRO A 392 -12.05 -1.91 20.14
CA PRO A 392 -11.89 -3.35 20.34
C PRO A 392 -11.43 -3.69 21.76
N GLU A 393 -11.85 -4.83 22.28
CA GLU A 393 -11.37 -5.35 23.57
C GLU A 393 -9.83 -5.49 23.60
N ASN A 394 -9.26 -5.97 22.50
CA ASN A 394 -7.81 -6.14 22.33
C ASN A 394 -7.30 -5.28 21.16
N PRO A 395 -7.17 -3.94 21.35
CA PRO A 395 -6.85 -3.01 20.28
C PRO A 395 -5.43 -3.20 19.74
N CYS A 396 -5.15 -2.59 18.59
CA CYS A 396 -3.79 -2.50 18.08
C CYS A 396 -2.98 -1.58 19.01
N THR A 397 -1.80 -2.04 19.43
CA THR A 397 -0.88 -1.25 20.27
C THR A 397 0.01 -0.29 19.48
N PHE A 398 -0.15 -0.28 18.14
CA PHE A 398 0.69 0.50 17.23
C PHE A 398 2.19 0.24 17.36
N CYS A 399 2.60 -0.95 17.83
CA CYS A 399 4.01 -1.30 18.08
C CYS A 399 4.85 -1.56 16.82
N ASN A 400 4.20 -1.63 15.65
CA ASN A 400 4.80 -1.94 14.35
C ASN A 400 5.54 -3.29 14.26
N LYS A 401 5.39 -4.19 15.24
CA LYS A 401 5.97 -5.55 15.19
C LYS A 401 5.47 -6.33 13.97
N CYS A 402 4.25 -6.09 13.50
CA CYS A 402 3.71 -6.67 12.25
C CYS A 402 4.54 -6.28 11.02
N LEU A 403 4.86 -5.01 10.86
CA LEU A 403 5.70 -4.51 9.77
C LEU A 403 7.14 -5.01 9.89
N LEU A 404 7.73 -4.91 11.08
CA LEU A 404 9.14 -5.25 11.29
C LEU A 404 9.43 -6.75 11.14
N ASN A 405 8.41 -7.60 11.31
CA ASN A 405 8.52 -9.05 11.07
C ASN A 405 8.29 -9.43 9.60
N ALA A 406 7.50 -8.68 8.84
CA ALA A 406 7.08 -9.03 7.49
C ALA A 406 8.21 -9.39 6.48
N PRO A 407 9.45 -8.82 6.58
CA PRO A 407 10.56 -9.26 5.73
C PRO A 407 10.99 -10.71 5.97
N LYS A 408 10.92 -11.18 7.22
CA LYS A 408 11.44 -12.49 7.64
C LYS A 408 10.35 -13.54 7.87
N ASN A 409 9.19 -13.10 8.34
CA ASN A 409 8.12 -13.96 8.84
C ASN A 409 6.78 -13.63 8.14
N PRO A 410 5.80 -14.55 8.19
CA PRO A 410 4.45 -14.28 7.67
C PRO A 410 3.85 -12.99 8.25
N LEU A 411 3.07 -12.27 7.46
CA LEU A 411 2.44 -11.05 7.95
C LEU A 411 1.36 -11.38 8.98
N GLY A 412 1.42 -10.73 10.14
CA GLY A 412 0.37 -10.78 11.16
C GLY A 412 0.72 -10.02 12.43
N CYS A 413 0.00 -10.28 13.52
CA CYS A 413 0.23 -9.58 14.80
C CYS A 413 1.22 -10.35 15.68
N TYR A 414 2.35 -9.70 15.97
CA TYR A 414 3.42 -10.23 16.84
C TYR A 414 3.45 -9.58 18.24
N GLU A 415 2.38 -8.90 18.63
CA GLU A 415 2.27 -8.30 19.96
C GLU A 415 1.75 -9.32 20.98
N LEU A 416 2.67 -9.96 21.70
CA LEU A 416 2.37 -11.02 22.66
C LEU A 416 1.38 -10.59 23.76
N ALA A 417 1.38 -9.32 24.16
CA ALA A 417 0.42 -8.80 25.12
C ALA A 417 -1.04 -8.89 24.63
N ARG A 418 -1.28 -8.90 23.32
CA ARG A 418 -2.64 -9.14 22.75
C ARG A 418 -3.05 -10.60 22.79
N PHE A 419 -2.12 -11.48 23.14
CA PHE A 419 -2.33 -12.91 23.30
C PHE A 419 -2.27 -13.32 24.77
N ASP A 420 -2.44 -12.39 25.72
CA ASP A 420 -2.36 -12.65 27.16
C ASP A 420 -1.02 -13.26 27.61
N GLY A 421 0.06 -13.02 26.85
CA GLY A 421 1.35 -13.67 27.09
C GLY A 421 1.49 -15.03 26.40
N ASP A 422 0.44 -15.56 25.78
CA ASP A 422 0.41 -16.88 25.15
C ASP A 422 1.03 -16.84 23.74
N HIS A 423 2.25 -17.40 23.64
CA HIS A 423 2.98 -17.46 22.39
C HIS A 423 2.37 -18.44 21.39
N GLU A 424 1.82 -19.56 21.85
CA GLU A 424 1.22 -20.57 20.97
C GLU A 424 -0.06 -20.02 20.33
N ARG A 425 -0.91 -19.34 21.10
CA ARG A 425 -2.09 -18.64 20.56
C ARG A 425 -1.74 -17.60 19.51
N MET A 426 -0.61 -16.91 19.69
CA MET A 426 -0.08 -15.98 18.69
C MET A 426 0.33 -16.73 17.42
N LEU A 427 1.07 -17.83 17.54
CA LEU A 427 1.49 -18.66 16.40
C LEU A 427 0.29 -19.24 15.64
N GLU A 428 -0.71 -19.79 16.33
CA GLU A 428 -1.94 -20.29 15.73
C GLU A 428 -2.64 -19.21 14.89
N SER A 429 -2.75 -17.98 15.42
CA SER A 429 -3.35 -16.84 14.72
C SER A 429 -2.57 -16.42 13.47
N LEU A 430 -1.24 -16.56 13.48
CA LEU A 430 -0.36 -16.32 12.35
C LEU A 430 -0.49 -17.42 11.29
N MET A 431 -0.54 -18.68 11.72
CA MET A 431 -0.57 -19.86 10.85
C MET A 431 -1.94 -20.13 10.24
N ALA A 432 -3.02 -19.60 10.82
CA ALA A 432 -4.40 -19.79 10.37
C ALA A 432 -4.66 -19.43 8.89
N ILE A 433 -3.81 -18.62 8.24
CA ILE A 433 -3.96 -18.28 6.81
C ILE A 433 -3.46 -19.39 5.88
N TYR A 434 -2.67 -20.33 6.37
CA TYR A 434 -2.18 -21.49 5.62
C TYR A 434 -3.18 -22.66 5.64
N GLU A 435 -4.19 -22.60 6.50
CA GLU A 435 -5.29 -23.55 6.56
C GLU A 435 -6.46 -23.06 5.70
N THR A 436 -6.71 -23.76 4.59
CA THR A 436 -7.79 -23.36 3.66
C THR A 436 -9.13 -23.84 4.18
N ARG A 437 -10.00 -22.88 4.49
CA ARG A 437 -11.36 -23.19 4.93
C ARG A 437 -12.22 -23.79 3.82
N PRO A 438 -13.18 -24.66 4.12
CA PRO A 438 -14.02 -25.32 3.12
C PRO A 438 -14.70 -24.33 2.15
N GLU A 439 -15.20 -23.20 2.65
CA GLU A 439 -15.88 -22.18 1.82
C GLU A 439 -14.95 -21.44 0.85
N LEU A 440 -13.63 -21.56 1.04
CA LEU A 440 -12.58 -20.96 0.19
C LEU A 440 -11.88 -21.99 -0.71
N GLN A 441 -12.30 -23.26 -0.66
CA GLN A 441 -11.82 -24.27 -1.60
C GLN A 441 -12.45 -23.99 -2.98
N LEU A 442 -11.66 -23.34 -3.83
CA LEU A 442 -12.06 -23.07 -5.21
C LEU A 442 -11.65 -24.26 -6.11
N PRO A 443 -12.46 -24.64 -7.11
CA PRO A 443 -12.12 -25.69 -8.06
C PRO A 443 -10.76 -25.40 -8.73
N PRO A 444 -10.01 -26.44 -9.16
CA PRO A 444 -8.71 -26.24 -9.82
C PRO A 444 -8.83 -25.35 -11.06
N VAL A 445 -7.79 -24.53 -11.32
CA VAL A 445 -7.74 -23.72 -12.54
C VAL A 445 -7.71 -24.70 -13.72
N PRO A 446 -8.61 -24.57 -14.71
CA PRO A 446 -8.49 -25.35 -15.94
C PRO A 446 -7.09 -25.12 -16.54
N PRO A 447 -6.44 -26.16 -17.11
CA PRO A 447 -5.17 -25.95 -17.79
C PRO A 447 -5.33 -24.84 -18.83
N ALA A 448 -4.33 -23.94 -18.92
CA ALA A 448 -4.34 -22.86 -19.88
C ALA A 448 -4.65 -23.43 -21.27
N ARG A 449 -5.69 -22.91 -21.93
CA ARG A 449 -6.00 -23.31 -23.31
C ARG A 449 -4.76 -23.00 -24.14
N ASP A 450 -4.22 -24.01 -24.80
CA ASP A 450 -3.12 -23.87 -25.76
C ASP A 450 -3.50 -22.76 -26.75
N THR A 451 -2.89 -21.58 -26.61
CA THR A 451 -2.99 -20.50 -27.59
C THR A 451 -2.10 -20.85 -28.77
N LYS A 452 -2.44 -21.93 -29.47
CA LYS A 452 -1.95 -22.19 -30.83
C LYS A 452 -2.96 -21.68 -31.84
N ALA A 453 -2.42 -20.97 -32.83
CA ALA A 453 -3.03 -20.55 -34.09
C ALA A 453 -3.89 -19.28 -34.04
N HIS A 454 -3.23 -18.12 -33.98
CA HIS A 454 -3.60 -17.00 -34.83
C HIS A 454 -2.39 -16.61 -35.69
N THR A 455 -2.36 -17.17 -36.90
CA THR A 455 -1.62 -16.67 -38.05
C THR A 455 -2.43 -17.05 -39.29
N PRO A 456 -2.70 -16.11 -40.19
CA PRO A 456 -2.50 -16.35 -41.61
C PRO A 456 -1.11 -15.88 -42.01
#